data_AF-A0AA36ID10-F1
#
_entry.id   AF-A0AA36ID10-F1
#
_cell.length_a   1.000
_cell.length_b   1.000
_cell.length_c   1.000
_cell.angle_alpha   90.00
_cell.angle_beta   90.00
_cell.angle_gamma   90.00
#
_symmetry.space_group_name_H-M   'P 1'
#
loop_
_entity.id
_entity.type
_entity.pdbx_description
1 polymer ?
#
loop_
_entity_poly.entity_id
_entity_poly.type
_entity_poly.pdbx_seq_one_letter_code
_entity_poly.pdbx_strand_id
1 'polypeptide(L)'
;MKEKERVDAQVLESMKQIFHDADTDKSGQLDKDELRTSFSNFRVRDRLRLLRIPFKDLEMLFQILDDESSGQVNADRFFRGVQRLRGQAAACDLHQMSVDLNRRLSWCDMHQSQVNYLNDHLAELVDTMDDMDGAVVRSDHDEKDPVLMSKRGRNKFVKSEQLRGREFKEGLMPKKSYDPWEEIKKQEFLQRRAERLQKDEPQPTREEKRKEAERQEWAAIQEAKAEKHRRKEARKNQPPPPPLPFHLQRVKEEQVKVKEKQRIDKLRRIAAEAGTCLARR
;
A
#
# COMPACT_ATOMS: atom_id res chain seq x y z
N MET A 1 4.70 -19.40 16.02
CA MET A 1 5.53 -18.66 15.06
C MET A 1 6.49 -19.58 14.30
N LYS A 2 7.35 -20.36 14.98
CA LYS A 2 8.35 -21.23 14.33
C LYS A 2 7.82 -22.21 13.27
N GLU A 3 6.62 -22.76 13.44
CA GLU A 3 6.05 -23.71 12.49
C GLU A 3 5.57 -23.04 11.19
N LYS A 4 4.99 -21.83 11.30
CA LYS A 4 4.58 -21.03 10.14
C LYS A 4 5.80 -20.60 9.32
N GLU A 5 6.84 -20.11 9.98
CA GLU A 5 8.10 -19.71 9.32
C GLU A 5 8.78 -20.88 8.61
N ARG A 6 8.70 -22.09 9.17
CA ARG A 6 9.22 -23.31 8.53
C ARG A 6 8.45 -23.68 7.26
N VAL A 7 7.12 -23.63 7.32
CA VAL A 7 6.27 -23.89 6.14
C VAL A 7 6.56 -22.85 5.07
N ASP A 8 6.67 -21.57 5.44
CA ASP A 8 6.97 -20.49 4.50
C ASP A 8 8.36 -20.66 3.86
N ALA A 9 9.37 -21.05 4.63
CA ALA A 9 10.71 -21.37 4.11
C ALA A 9 10.69 -22.57 3.14
N GLN A 10 9.91 -23.61 3.45
CA GLN A 10 9.78 -24.78 2.57
C GLN A 10 9.05 -24.45 1.27
N VAL A 11 8.06 -23.55 1.33
CA VAL A 11 7.32 -23.04 0.18
C VAL A 11 8.23 -22.17 -0.70
N LEU A 12 9.08 -21.33 -0.11
CA LEU A 12 10.10 -20.54 -0.82
C LEU A 12 11.14 -21.42 -1.50
N GLU A 13 11.65 -22.45 -0.83
CA GLU A 13 12.63 -23.39 -1.39
C GLU A 13 12.04 -24.16 -2.59
N SER A 14 10.79 -24.64 -2.44
CA SER A 14 10.07 -25.26 -3.55
C SER A 14 9.85 -24.29 -4.72
N MET A 15 9.67 -22.99 -4.46
CA MET A 15 9.51 -21.98 -5.50
C MET A 15 10.85 -21.72 -6.20
N LYS A 16 11.95 -21.63 -5.45
CA LYS A 16 13.31 -21.48 -5.97
C LYS A 16 13.69 -22.62 -6.92
N GLN A 17 13.31 -23.85 -6.59
CA GLN A 17 13.50 -25.02 -7.47
C GLN A 17 12.75 -24.86 -8.79
N ILE A 18 11.49 -24.41 -8.76
CA ILE A 18 10.70 -24.20 -9.99
C ILE A 18 11.34 -23.14 -10.88
N PHE A 19 11.93 -22.10 -10.28
CA PHE A 19 12.64 -21.07 -11.03
C PHE A 19 13.96 -21.58 -11.60
N HIS A 20 14.70 -22.41 -10.87
CA HIS A 20 15.90 -23.06 -11.41
C HIS A 20 15.57 -24.07 -12.53
N ASP A 21 14.41 -24.72 -12.48
CA ASP A 21 13.94 -25.59 -13.57
C ASP A 21 13.47 -24.79 -14.80
N ALA A 22 13.04 -23.54 -14.60
CA ALA A 22 12.63 -22.62 -15.67
C ALA A 22 13.81 -21.88 -16.29
N ASP A 23 14.92 -21.75 -15.57
CA ASP A 23 16.19 -21.19 -16.02
C ASP A 23 16.88 -22.14 -17.02
N THR A 24 16.47 -22.03 -18.29
CA THR A 24 17.03 -22.81 -19.40
C THR A 24 18.46 -22.41 -19.77
N ASP A 25 18.87 -21.18 -19.47
CA ASP A 25 20.21 -20.67 -19.81
C ASP A 25 21.24 -20.86 -18.69
N LYS A 26 20.77 -21.25 -17.48
CA LYS A 26 21.56 -21.43 -16.26
C LYS A 26 22.35 -20.18 -15.88
N SER A 27 21.86 -19.01 -16.25
CA SER A 27 22.49 -17.74 -15.90
C SER A 27 22.45 -17.50 -14.38
N GLY A 28 21.49 -18.11 -13.67
CA GLY A 28 21.22 -17.80 -12.26
C GLY A 28 20.68 -16.38 -12.07
N GLN A 29 20.34 -15.71 -13.16
CA GLN A 29 19.67 -14.42 -13.19
C GLN A 29 18.18 -14.63 -13.44
N LEU A 30 17.41 -13.61 -13.16
CA LEU A 30 15.97 -13.61 -13.34
C LEU A 30 15.62 -12.40 -14.19
N ASP A 31 15.12 -12.66 -15.39
CA ASP A 31 14.69 -11.60 -16.29
C ASP A 31 13.20 -11.28 -16.12
N LYS A 32 12.77 -10.08 -16.50
CA LYS A 32 11.36 -9.66 -16.38
C LYS A 32 10.40 -10.60 -17.12
N ASP A 33 10.82 -11.10 -18.28
CA ASP A 33 10.00 -12.00 -19.10
C ASP A 33 9.95 -13.42 -18.52
N GLU A 34 11.06 -13.90 -17.96
CA GLU A 34 11.13 -15.19 -17.25
C GLU A 34 10.30 -15.17 -15.97
N LEU A 35 10.35 -14.06 -15.23
CA LEU A 35 9.53 -13.82 -14.06
C LEU A 35 8.04 -13.87 -14.43
N ARG A 36 7.62 -13.17 -15.49
CA ARG A 36 6.22 -13.19 -15.97
C ARG A 36 5.77 -14.55 -16.48
N THR A 37 6.66 -15.26 -17.18
CA THR A 37 6.39 -16.61 -17.68
C THR A 37 6.23 -17.59 -16.52
N SER A 38 7.10 -17.48 -15.50
CA SER A 38 7.02 -18.27 -14.28
C SER A 38 5.73 -18.02 -13.50
N PHE A 39 5.21 -16.80 -13.50
CA PHE A 39 3.92 -16.48 -12.87
C PHE A 39 2.68 -16.95 -13.64
N SER A 40 2.85 -17.30 -14.91
CA SER A 40 1.81 -17.97 -15.69
C SER A 40 1.70 -19.45 -15.31
N ASN A 41 2.74 -20.02 -14.69
CA ASN A 41 2.71 -21.38 -14.17
C ASN A 41 1.80 -21.48 -12.93
N PHE A 42 0.84 -22.40 -12.96
CA PHE A 42 -0.12 -22.62 -11.88
C PHE A 42 0.57 -22.95 -10.55
N ARG A 43 1.72 -23.64 -10.59
CA ARG A 43 2.48 -24.05 -9.39
C ARG A 43 3.03 -22.84 -8.64
N VAL A 44 3.61 -21.87 -9.35
CA VAL A 44 4.13 -20.63 -8.76
C VAL A 44 2.98 -19.79 -8.21
N ARG A 45 1.89 -19.68 -8.96
CA ARG A 45 0.71 -18.90 -8.53
C ARG A 45 0.06 -19.45 -7.26
N ASP A 46 0.01 -20.77 -7.11
CA ASP A 46 -0.49 -21.43 -5.89
C ASP A 46 0.46 -21.20 -4.69
N ARG A 47 1.78 -21.31 -4.92
CA ARG A 47 2.82 -21.00 -3.92
C ARG A 47 2.77 -19.55 -3.45
N LEU A 48 2.51 -18.59 -4.34
CA LEU A 48 2.31 -17.18 -3.96
C LEU A 48 1.04 -16.94 -3.14
N ARG A 49 -0.04 -17.70 -3.40
CA ARG A 49 -1.26 -17.65 -2.59
C ARG A 49 -1.03 -18.18 -1.19
N LEU A 50 -0.29 -19.28 -1.05
CA LEU A 50 0.21 -19.78 0.25
C LEU A 50 1.09 -18.71 0.93
N LEU A 51 1.98 -18.10 0.13
CA LEU A 51 2.75 -16.88 0.35
C LEU A 51 1.93 -15.75 0.99
N ARG A 52 0.68 -15.59 0.56
CA ARG A 52 -0.15 -14.37 0.67
C ARG A 52 0.51 -13.12 0.07
N ILE A 53 1.41 -13.29 -0.91
CA ILE A 53 2.11 -12.18 -1.58
C ILE A 53 1.33 -11.83 -2.84
N PRO A 54 0.84 -10.58 -3.00
CA PRO A 54 0.23 -10.17 -4.24
C PRO A 54 1.31 -10.00 -5.32
N PHE A 55 0.94 -10.30 -6.56
CA PHE A 55 1.84 -10.22 -7.70
C PHE A 55 2.50 -8.84 -7.88
N LYS A 56 1.76 -7.76 -7.60
CA LYS A 56 2.25 -6.38 -7.71
C LYS A 56 3.46 -6.11 -6.81
N ASP A 57 3.50 -6.69 -5.61
CA ASP A 57 4.59 -6.45 -4.68
C ASP A 57 5.89 -7.13 -5.15
N LEU A 58 5.78 -8.22 -5.93
CA LEU A 58 6.92 -8.90 -6.53
C LEU A 58 7.48 -8.14 -7.72
N GLU A 59 6.61 -7.57 -8.56
CA GLU A 59 7.06 -6.66 -9.65
C GLU A 59 7.77 -5.44 -9.07
N MET A 60 7.21 -4.86 -8.00
CA MET A 60 7.85 -3.75 -7.29
C MET A 60 9.19 -4.17 -6.67
N LEU A 61 9.26 -5.34 -6.03
CA LEU A 61 10.51 -5.86 -5.47
C LEU A 61 11.57 -6.06 -6.56
N PHE A 62 11.18 -6.59 -7.73
CA PHE A 62 12.09 -6.75 -8.85
C PHE A 62 12.66 -5.39 -9.28
N GLN A 63 11.81 -4.37 -9.41
CA GLN A 63 12.23 -3.02 -9.78
C GLN A 63 13.13 -2.37 -8.73
N ILE A 64 12.92 -2.66 -7.44
CA ILE A 64 13.77 -2.16 -6.35
C ILE A 64 15.13 -2.86 -6.32
N LEU A 65 15.21 -4.14 -6.71
CA LEU A 65 16.47 -4.90 -6.72
C LEU A 65 17.30 -4.67 -8.00
N ASP A 66 16.66 -4.24 -9.09
CA ASP A 66 17.29 -3.86 -10.36
C ASP A 66 17.88 -2.45 -10.28
N ASP A 67 18.88 -2.26 -9.40
CA ASP A 67 19.51 -0.96 -9.12
C ASP A 67 20.19 -0.33 -10.36
N GLU A 68 20.67 -1.16 -11.27
CA GLU A 68 21.41 -0.74 -12.48
C GLU A 68 20.53 -0.68 -13.73
N SER A 69 19.22 -0.95 -13.62
CA SER A 69 18.31 -1.07 -14.77
C SER A 69 18.83 -2.05 -15.83
N SER A 70 19.58 -3.07 -15.41
CA SER A 70 20.09 -4.12 -16.30
C SER A 70 18.95 -4.99 -16.83
N GLY A 71 17.80 -4.97 -16.15
CA GLY A 71 16.65 -5.80 -16.45
C GLY A 71 16.78 -7.24 -15.96
N GLN A 72 17.90 -7.56 -15.28
CA GLN A 72 18.23 -8.89 -14.77
C GLN A 72 18.53 -8.81 -13.26
N VAL A 73 17.93 -9.68 -12.47
CA VAL A 73 18.16 -9.72 -11.01
C VAL A 73 18.57 -11.13 -10.59
N ASN A 74 19.64 -11.23 -9.80
CA ASN A 74 20.09 -12.53 -9.32
C ASN A 74 18.98 -13.24 -8.52
N ALA A 75 18.69 -14.50 -8.87
CA ALA A 75 17.58 -15.25 -8.28
C ALA A 75 17.70 -15.35 -6.76
N ASP A 76 18.90 -15.57 -6.21
CA ASP A 76 19.13 -15.63 -4.77
C ASP A 76 18.83 -14.29 -4.08
N ARG A 77 19.23 -13.18 -4.72
CA ARG A 77 18.93 -11.83 -4.23
C ARG A 77 17.42 -11.58 -4.22
N PHE A 78 16.73 -11.99 -5.28
CA PHE A 78 15.29 -11.88 -5.39
C PHE A 78 14.56 -12.65 -4.28
N PHE A 79 14.84 -13.94 -4.09
CA PHE A 79 14.17 -14.74 -3.05
C PHE A 79 14.49 -14.26 -1.63
N ARG A 80 15.71 -13.77 -1.36
CA ARG A 80 16.02 -13.08 -0.09
C ARG A 80 15.16 -11.84 0.09
N GLY A 81 14.94 -11.07 -0.97
CA GLY A 81 14.02 -9.93 -0.98
C GLY A 81 12.58 -10.34 -0.66
N VAL A 82 12.08 -11.43 -1.28
CA VAL A 82 10.73 -11.97 -1.04
C VAL A 82 10.56 -12.40 0.41
N GLN A 83 11.58 -13.05 0.98
CA GLN A 83 11.59 -13.45 2.40
C GLN A 83 11.53 -12.22 3.33
N ARG A 84 12.29 -11.16 3.04
CA ARG A 84 12.28 -9.91 3.83
C ARG A 84 10.95 -9.15 3.71
N LEU A 85 10.33 -9.15 2.52
CA LEU A 85 9.04 -8.48 2.26
C LEU A 85 7.88 -9.05 3.09
N ARG A 86 7.96 -10.32 3.51
CA ARG A 86 6.96 -11.00 4.36
C ARG A 86 7.17 -10.77 5.86
N GLY A 87 8.41 -10.48 6.25
CA GLY A 87 8.79 -10.34 7.65
C GLY A 87 8.30 -9.03 8.27
N GLN A 88 8.22 -8.98 9.59
CA GLN A 88 8.20 -7.69 10.28
C GLN A 88 9.57 -7.03 10.05
N ALA A 89 9.57 -5.75 9.65
CA ALA A 89 10.82 -5.00 9.53
C ALA A 89 11.53 -5.03 10.89
N ALA A 90 12.77 -5.52 10.93
CA ALA A 90 13.52 -5.53 12.16
C ALA A 90 13.81 -4.08 12.58
N ALA A 91 13.96 -3.83 13.88
CA ALA A 91 14.37 -2.50 14.37
C ALA A 91 15.69 -2.03 13.71
N CYS A 92 16.59 -2.98 13.38
CA CYS A 92 17.80 -2.72 12.61
C CYS A 92 17.50 -2.23 11.18
N ASP A 93 16.55 -2.84 10.47
CA ASP A 93 16.18 -2.44 9.11
C ASP A 93 15.57 -1.01 9.10
N LEU A 94 14.74 -0.68 10.09
CA LEU A 94 14.16 0.66 10.25
C LEU A 94 15.23 1.70 10.60
N HIS A 95 16.18 1.35 11.47
CA HIS A 95 17.29 2.23 11.80
C HIS A 95 18.19 2.49 10.59
N GLN A 96 18.51 1.43 9.83
CA GLN A 96 19.27 1.54 8.57
C GLN A 96 18.56 2.47 7.58
N MET A 97 17.24 2.29 7.39
CA MET A 97 16.44 3.17 6.55
C MET A 97 16.47 4.62 7.05
N SER A 98 16.40 4.87 8.36
CA SER A 98 16.50 6.23 8.90
C SER A 98 17.87 6.86 8.63
N VAL A 99 18.96 6.10 8.75
CA VAL A 99 20.32 6.58 8.46
C VAL A 99 20.46 6.88 6.96
N ASP A 100 19.97 5.98 6.10
CA ASP A 100 20.03 6.15 4.65
C ASP A 100 19.19 7.35 4.18
N LEU A 101 18.01 7.56 4.75
CA LEU A 101 17.18 8.72 4.49
C LEU A 101 17.89 10.01 4.91
N ASN A 102 18.43 10.07 6.13
CA ASN A 102 19.17 11.24 6.60
C ASN A 102 20.36 11.56 5.70
N ARG A 103 21.12 10.54 5.29
CA ARG A 103 22.25 10.71 4.36
C ARG A 103 21.79 11.27 3.01
N ARG A 104 20.67 10.78 2.46
CA ARG A 104 20.10 11.27 1.20
C ARG A 104 19.55 12.68 1.32
N LEU A 105 18.94 13.04 2.45
CA LEU A 105 18.48 14.42 2.72
C LEU A 105 19.66 15.39 2.79
N SER A 106 20.70 15.07 3.57
CA SER A 106 21.93 15.88 3.59
C SER A 106 22.56 16.03 2.20
N TRP A 107 22.51 14.97 1.38
CA TRP A 107 23.00 15.01 0.01
C TRP A 107 22.18 15.97 -0.87
N CYS A 108 20.84 15.95 -0.75
CA CYS A 108 19.96 16.88 -1.46
C CYS A 108 20.22 18.33 -1.03
N ASP A 109 20.38 18.60 0.27
CA ASP A 109 20.68 19.94 0.79
C ASP A 109 22.02 20.48 0.27
N MET A 110 23.04 19.61 0.22
CA MET A 110 24.34 19.96 -0.35
C MET A 110 24.22 20.29 -1.84
N HIS A 111 23.51 19.47 -2.62
CA HIS A 111 23.31 19.74 -4.04
C HIS A 111 22.47 20.99 -4.29
N GLN A 112 21.43 21.23 -3.49
CA GLN A 112 20.64 22.45 -3.58
C GLN A 112 21.51 23.68 -3.32
N SER A 113 22.42 23.60 -2.35
CA SER A 113 23.37 24.67 -2.04
C SER A 113 24.34 24.93 -3.21
N GLN A 114 24.83 23.87 -3.86
CA GLN A 114 25.67 23.98 -5.06
C GLN A 114 24.92 24.64 -6.22
N VAL A 115 23.67 24.23 -6.48
CA VAL A 115 22.83 24.81 -7.54
C VAL A 115 22.55 26.28 -7.27
N ASN A 116 22.23 26.65 -6.04
CA ASN A 116 22.00 28.04 -5.66
C ASN A 116 23.26 28.89 -5.85
N TYR A 117 24.42 28.39 -5.40
CA TYR A 117 25.70 29.06 -5.59
C TYR A 117 26.03 29.28 -7.07
N LEU A 118 25.84 28.26 -7.91
CA LEU A 118 26.06 28.38 -9.36
C LEU A 118 25.07 29.37 -10.00
N ASN A 119 23.80 29.35 -9.59
CA ASN A 119 22.80 30.29 -10.11
C ASN A 119 23.11 31.74 -9.72
N ASP A 120 23.62 31.98 -8.51
CA ASP A 120 24.01 33.32 -8.07
C ASP A 120 25.26 33.81 -8.82
N HIS A 121 26.23 32.93 -9.07
CA HIS A 121 27.38 33.25 -9.92
C HIS A 121 26.99 33.52 -11.37
N LEU A 122 26.09 32.72 -11.93
CA LEU A 122 25.57 32.96 -13.28
C LEU A 122 24.82 34.30 -13.36
N ALA A 123 24.09 34.66 -12.30
CA ALA A 123 23.42 35.93 -12.24
C ALA A 123 24.40 37.11 -12.25
N GLU A 124 25.45 37.05 -11.42
CA GLU A 124 26.50 38.07 -11.41
C GLU A 124 27.19 38.18 -12.77
N LEU A 125 27.51 37.05 -13.41
CA LEU A 125 28.09 37.04 -14.76
C LEU A 125 27.14 37.68 -15.79
N VAL A 126 25.84 37.39 -15.73
CA VAL A 126 24.86 37.98 -16.63
C VAL A 126 24.74 39.49 -16.44
N ASP A 127 24.74 39.96 -15.19
CA ASP A 127 24.64 41.39 -14.88
C ASP A 127 25.91 42.14 -15.31
N THR A 128 27.10 41.57 -15.07
CA THR A 128 28.37 42.15 -15.53
C THR A 128 28.48 42.19 -17.04
N MET A 129 28.03 41.16 -17.77
CA MET A 129 27.96 41.18 -19.23
C MET A 129 27.00 42.26 -19.75
N ASP A 130 25.86 42.46 -19.09
CA ASP A 130 24.92 43.51 -19.49
C ASP A 130 25.48 44.92 -19.24
N ASP A 131 26.19 45.12 -18.13
CA ASP A 131 26.90 46.37 -17.86
C ASP A 131 28.01 46.63 -18.89
N MET A 132 28.75 45.60 -19.32
CA MET A 132 29.75 45.71 -20.39
C MET A 132 29.10 46.06 -21.75
N ASP A 133 27.97 45.43 -22.08
CA ASP A 133 27.19 45.73 -23.29
C ASP A 133 26.63 47.17 -23.28
N GLY A 134 26.35 47.73 -22.10
CA GLY A 134 25.95 49.13 -21.93
C GLY A 134 27.12 50.12 -22.01
N ALA A 135 28.34 49.67 -21.68
CA ALA A 135 29.55 50.49 -21.60
C ALA A 135 30.31 50.65 -22.93
N VAL A 136 29.70 50.27 -24.06
CA VAL A 136 30.28 50.40 -25.41
C VAL A 136 30.96 51.77 -25.59
N VAL A 137 32.22 51.71 -26.05
CA VAL A 137 33.17 52.82 -26.19
C VAL A 137 32.50 54.09 -26.69
N ARG A 138 32.66 55.18 -25.92
CA ARG A 138 32.14 56.50 -26.30
C ARG A 138 32.91 57.01 -27.50
N SER A 139 32.25 57.19 -28.63
CA SER A 139 32.77 57.94 -29.77
C SER A 139 32.12 59.32 -29.79
N ASP A 140 32.85 60.32 -30.30
CA ASP A 140 32.38 61.70 -30.41
C ASP A 140 31.12 61.86 -31.29
N HIS A 141 30.72 60.80 -32.00
CA HIS A 141 29.58 60.78 -32.92
C HIS A 141 28.37 59.98 -32.40
N ASP A 142 28.41 59.47 -31.17
CA ASP A 142 27.36 58.57 -30.64
C ASP A 142 25.98 59.22 -30.50
N GLU A 143 25.91 60.55 -30.41
CA GLU A 143 24.65 61.31 -30.35
C GLU A 143 23.81 61.20 -31.62
N LYS A 144 24.43 60.78 -32.72
CA LYS A 144 23.78 60.62 -34.02
C LYS A 144 23.23 59.21 -34.24
N ASP A 145 23.57 58.25 -33.37
CA ASP A 145 23.07 56.88 -33.48
C ASP A 145 21.84 56.67 -32.57
N PRO A 146 20.63 56.56 -33.13
CA PRO A 146 19.40 56.37 -32.36
C PRO A 146 19.36 55.03 -31.62
N VAL A 147 20.09 54.00 -32.07
CA VAL A 147 20.15 52.69 -31.40
C VAL A 147 21.01 52.78 -30.15
N LEU A 148 22.15 53.48 -30.21
CA LEU A 148 23.00 53.71 -29.04
C LEU A 148 22.28 54.57 -27.99
N MET A 149 21.59 55.64 -28.41
CA MET A 149 20.83 56.48 -27.48
C MET A 149 19.63 55.76 -26.86
N SER A 150 18.95 54.91 -27.62
CA SER A 150 17.86 54.06 -27.11
C SER A 150 18.36 52.97 -26.15
N LYS A 151 19.56 52.41 -26.38
CA LYS A 151 20.22 51.49 -25.42
C LYS A 151 20.65 52.20 -24.13
N ARG A 152 21.17 53.43 -24.23
CA ARG A 152 21.62 54.25 -23.09
C ARG A 152 20.48 54.77 -22.21
N GLY A 153 19.31 55.02 -22.79
CA GLY A 153 18.13 55.51 -22.08
C GLY A 153 17.31 54.43 -21.35
N ARG A 154 17.70 53.15 -21.43
CA ARG A 154 17.04 52.09 -20.66
C ARG A 154 17.36 52.28 -19.17
N ASN A 155 16.35 52.20 -18.31
CA ASN A 155 16.59 52.04 -16.88
C ASN A 155 17.45 50.78 -16.68
N LYS A 156 18.53 50.91 -15.91
CA LYS A 156 19.35 49.76 -15.49
C LYS A 156 18.49 48.86 -14.60
N PHE A 157 17.93 47.81 -15.17
CA PHE A 157 17.33 46.71 -14.42
C PHE A 157 18.36 45.58 -14.34
N VAL A 158 18.39 44.87 -13.22
CA VAL A 158 19.25 43.70 -13.05
C VAL A 158 18.74 42.59 -13.97
N LYS A 159 19.49 42.28 -15.03
CA LYS A 159 19.08 41.33 -16.08
C LYS A 159 18.87 39.93 -15.52
N SER A 160 19.65 39.56 -14.50
CA SER A 160 19.47 38.32 -13.77
C SER A 160 18.15 38.24 -13.00
N GLU A 161 17.59 39.36 -12.52
CA GLU A 161 16.26 39.42 -11.89
C GLU A 161 15.13 39.33 -12.93
N GLN A 162 15.32 39.90 -14.13
CA GLN A 162 14.36 39.77 -15.21
C GLN A 162 14.25 38.33 -15.70
N LEU A 163 15.38 37.63 -15.86
CA LEU A 163 15.43 36.23 -16.30
C LEU A 163 14.87 35.28 -15.24
N ARG A 164 15.09 35.58 -13.95
CA ARG A 164 14.53 34.79 -12.84
C ARG A 164 13.04 35.05 -12.61
N GLY A 165 12.49 36.15 -13.14
CA GLY A 165 11.08 36.50 -13.03
C GLY A 165 10.72 37.13 -11.68
N ARG A 166 9.69 37.99 -11.67
CA ARG A 166 9.19 38.72 -10.48
C ARG A 166 8.71 37.81 -9.33
N GLU A 167 8.55 36.52 -9.58
CA GLU A 167 8.09 35.53 -8.60
C GLU A 167 9.23 34.93 -7.75
N PHE A 168 10.51 35.23 -8.06
CA PHE A 168 11.64 34.59 -7.39
C PHE A 168 12.18 35.34 -6.15
N LYS A 169 11.53 36.41 -5.69
CA LYS A 169 11.89 37.09 -4.44
C LYS A 169 10.69 37.37 -3.55
N GLU A 170 10.23 36.32 -2.89
CA GLU A 170 9.96 36.36 -1.45
C GLU A 170 10.11 34.94 -0.92
N GLY A 171 10.88 34.78 0.15
CA GLY A 171 11.41 33.49 0.55
C GLY A 171 10.39 32.35 0.53
N LEU A 172 10.77 31.29 -0.18
CA LEU A 172 10.94 30.04 0.54
C LEU A 172 11.94 30.31 1.69
N MET A 173 11.50 31.01 2.75
CA MET A 173 11.98 30.64 4.06
C MET A 173 11.89 29.11 4.05
N PRO A 174 12.90 28.36 4.51
CA PRO A 174 12.64 26.97 4.79
C PRO A 174 11.41 26.99 5.71
N LYS A 175 10.23 26.61 5.19
CA LYS A 175 9.15 26.11 6.05
C LYS A 175 9.92 25.13 6.89
N LYS A 176 10.14 25.43 8.18
CA LYS A 176 10.99 24.65 9.11
C LYS A 176 10.95 23.22 8.62
N SER A 177 12.11 22.68 8.17
CA SER A 177 12.16 21.38 7.48
C SER A 177 11.15 20.49 8.17
N TYR A 178 10.10 20.08 7.45
CA TYR A 178 8.99 19.35 8.06
C TYR A 178 9.60 18.23 8.87
N ASP A 179 9.56 18.36 10.20
CA ASP A 179 10.17 17.42 11.13
C ASP A 179 9.02 16.57 11.64
N PRO A 180 8.88 15.33 11.13
CA PRO A 180 7.79 14.46 11.56
C PRO A 180 7.81 14.22 13.08
N TRP A 181 8.99 14.34 13.71
CA TRP A 181 9.14 14.16 15.16
C TRP A 181 8.56 15.32 15.97
N GLU A 182 8.50 16.54 15.42
CA GLU A 182 7.80 17.67 16.05
C GLU A 182 6.28 17.44 16.07
N GLU A 183 5.72 16.89 15.00
CA GLU A 183 4.29 16.55 14.94
C GLU A 183 3.93 15.40 15.87
N ILE A 184 4.76 14.35 15.90
CA ILE A 184 4.58 13.23 16.83
C ILE A 184 4.62 13.72 18.28
N LYS A 185 5.60 14.55 18.65
CA LYS A 185 5.68 15.15 20.00
C LYS A 185 4.46 16.01 20.34
N LYS A 186 3.95 16.78 19.38
CA LYS A 186 2.70 17.56 19.55
C LYS A 186 1.49 16.66 19.76
N GLN A 187 1.36 15.58 18.99
CA GLN A 187 0.29 14.60 19.17
C GLN A 187 0.37 13.90 20.52
N GLU A 188 1.55 13.47 20.95
CA GLU A 188 1.76 12.88 22.27
C GLU A 188 1.42 13.86 23.40
N PHE A 189 1.79 15.14 23.26
CA PHE A 189 1.45 16.16 24.23
C PHE A 189 -0.06 16.40 24.32
N LEU A 190 -0.75 16.47 23.17
CA LEU A 190 -2.20 16.59 23.09
C LEU A 190 -2.90 15.37 23.69
N GLN A 191 -2.38 14.17 23.43
CA GLN A 191 -2.89 12.92 23.99
C GLN A 191 -2.73 12.88 25.51
N ARG A 192 -1.55 13.22 26.04
CA ARG A 192 -1.32 13.34 27.50
C ARG A 192 -2.15 14.43 28.16
N ARG A 193 -2.51 15.48 27.41
CA ARG A 193 -3.42 16.54 27.89
C ARG A 193 -4.87 16.03 27.91
N ALA A 194 -5.31 15.31 26.88
CA ALA A 194 -6.62 14.68 26.83
C ALA A 194 -6.79 13.60 27.90
N GLU A 195 -5.77 12.79 28.16
CA GLU A 195 -5.77 11.78 29.24
C GLU A 195 -5.84 12.41 30.63
N ARG A 196 -5.23 13.58 30.83
CA ARG A 196 -5.36 14.35 32.07
C ARG A 196 -6.77 14.91 32.23
N LEU A 197 -7.34 15.47 31.17
CA LEU A 197 -8.72 15.95 31.18
C LEU A 197 -9.75 14.81 31.41
N GLN A 198 -9.51 13.61 30.86
CA GLN A 198 -10.33 12.42 31.14
C GLN A 198 -10.17 11.86 32.56
N LYS A 199 -9.02 12.12 33.22
CA LYS A 199 -8.81 11.77 34.64
C LYS A 199 -9.54 12.73 35.58
N ASP A 200 -9.73 13.97 35.17
CA ASP A 200 -10.42 15.02 35.94
C ASP A 200 -11.95 14.96 35.78
N GLU A 201 -12.48 14.18 34.83
CA GLU A 201 -13.91 13.89 34.73
C GLU A 201 -14.37 12.97 35.89
N PRO A 202 -15.49 13.29 36.57
CA PRO A 202 -16.03 12.43 37.61
C PRO A 202 -16.38 11.07 37.02
N GLN A 203 -15.63 10.05 37.43
CA GLN A 203 -15.85 8.66 37.00
C GLN A 203 -17.30 8.24 37.34
N PRO A 204 -18.06 7.69 36.38
CA PRO A 204 -19.40 7.22 36.66
C PRO A 204 -19.36 6.14 37.73
N THR A 205 -20.29 6.22 38.67
CA THR A 205 -20.41 5.29 39.79
C THR A 205 -20.56 3.86 39.27
N ARG A 206 -20.21 2.87 40.10
CA ARG A 206 -20.31 1.45 39.73
C ARG A 206 -21.73 1.06 39.31
N GLU A 207 -22.75 1.72 39.87
CA GLU A 207 -24.14 1.53 39.49
C GLU A 207 -24.49 2.12 38.12
N GLU A 208 -23.95 3.30 37.78
CA GLU A 208 -24.14 3.92 36.47
C GLU A 208 -23.49 3.10 35.37
N LYS A 209 -22.25 2.62 35.59
CA LYS A 209 -21.56 1.71 34.64
C LYS A 209 -22.34 0.42 34.42
N ARG A 210 -22.95 -0.12 35.47
CA ARG A 210 -23.79 -1.32 35.38
C ARG A 210 -25.08 -1.06 34.62
N LYS A 211 -25.77 0.06 34.89
CA LYS A 211 -26.99 0.46 34.16
C LYS A 211 -26.70 0.73 32.68
N GLU A 212 -25.54 1.31 32.37
CA GLU A 212 -25.13 1.57 31.00
C GLU A 212 -24.78 0.28 30.24
N ALA A 213 -24.07 -0.65 30.89
CA ALA A 213 -23.81 -1.98 30.34
C ALA A 213 -25.12 -2.74 30.07
N GLU A 214 -26.07 -2.71 31.03
CA GLU A 214 -27.40 -3.32 30.87
C GLU A 214 -28.16 -2.67 29.70
N ARG A 215 -28.08 -1.34 29.53
CA ARG A 215 -28.68 -0.64 28.36
C ARG A 215 -28.06 -1.07 27.03
N GLN A 216 -26.74 -1.21 26.99
CA GLN A 216 -26.01 -1.64 25.78
C GLN A 216 -26.36 -3.10 25.41
N GLU A 217 -26.44 -3.99 26.40
CA GLU A 217 -26.87 -5.38 26.18
C GLU A 217 -28.30 -5.45 25.67
N TRP A 218 -29.22 -4.69 26.26
CA TRP A 218 -30.61 -4.61 25.79
C TRP A 218 -30.71 -4.05 24.37
N ALA A 219 -29.94 -3.03 24.02
CA ALA A 219 -29.88 -2.49 22.67
C ALA A 219 -29.37 -3.54 21.66
N ALA A 220 -28.31 -4.27 22.00
CA ALA A 220 -27.76 -5.33 21.15
C ALA A 220 -28.77 -6.47 20.92
N ILE A 221 -29.53 -6.85 21.96
CA ILE A 221 -30.59 -7.86 21.85
C ILE A 221 -31.70 -7.40 20.91
N GLN A 222 -32.10 -6.13 20.98
CA GLN A 222 -33.14 -5.57 20.10
C GLN A 222 -32.68 -5.52 18.65
N GLU A 223 -31.44 -5.10 18.41
CA GLU A 223 -30.85 -5.08 17.07
C GLU A 223 -30.76 -6.49 16.47
N ALA A 224 -30.35 -7.50 17.25
CA ALA A 224 -30.31 -8.89 16.82
C ALA A 224 -31.71 -9.44 16.48
N LYS A 225 -32.74 -9.03 17.22
CA LYS A 225 -34.14 -9.38 16.93
C LYS A 225 -34.62 -8.72 15.63
N ALA A 226 -34.33 -7.43 15.45
CA ALA A 226 -34.66 -6.70 14.23
C ALA A 226 -33.98 -7.32 13.01
N GLU A 227 -32.70 -7.70 13.12
CA GLU A 227 -31.96 -8.37 12.05
C GLU A 227 -32.55 -9.73 11.69
N LYS A 228 -32.97 -10.53 12.68
CA LYS A 228 -33.68 -11.78 12.43
C LYS A 228 -35.01 -11.54 11.71
N HIS A 229 -35.74 -10.48 12.03
CA HIS A 229 -36.98 -10.11 11.35
C HIS A 229 -36.71 -9.72 9.89
N ARG A 230 -35.73 -8.84 9.65
CA ARG A 230 -35.27 -8.43 8.31
C ARG A 230 -34.90 -9.64 7.45
N ARG A 231 -34.15 -10.60 8.00
CA ARG A 231 -33.81 -11.85 7.31
C ARG A 231 -35.02 -12.73 6.97
N LYS A 232 -36.03 -12.78 7.85
CA LYS A 232 -37.28 -13.51 7.59
C LYS A 232 -38.11 -12.85 6.49
N GLU A 233 -38.23 -11.52 6.51
CA GLU A 233 -38.91 -10.76 5.45
C GLU A 233 -38.19 -10.88 4.11
N ALA A 234 -36.86 -10.79 4.10
CA ALA A 234 -36.05 -10.98 2.89
C ALA A 234 -36.23 -12.39 2.29
N ARG A 235 -36.36 -13.43 3.13
CA ARG A 235 -36.70 -14.79 2.66
C ARG A 235 -38.12 -14.89 2.08
N LYS A 236 -39.08 -14.16 2.63
CA LYS A 236 -40.47 -14.16 2.16
C LYS A 236 -40.60 -13.47 0.79
N ASN A 237 -39.79 -12.46 0.55
CA ASN A 237 -39.80 -11.65 -0.67
C ASN A 237 -38.79 -12.14 -1.73
N GLN A 238 -38.18 -13.31 -1.54
CA GLN A 238 -37.19 -13.83 -2.47
C GLN A 238 -37.89 -14.46 -3.69
N PRO A 239 -37.54 -14.09 -4.93
CA PRO A 239 -38.08 -14.75 -6.11
C PRO A 239 -37.68 -16.23 -6.11
N PRO A 240 -38.53 -17.13 -6.66
CA PRO A 240 -38.23 -18.55 -6.68
C PRO A 240 -36.87 -18.79 -7.33
N PRO A 241 -36.02 -19.66 -6.75
CA PRO A 241 -34.70 -19.92 -7.31
C PRO A 241 -34.85 -20.43 -8.74
N PRO A 242 -33.94 -20.05 -9.66
CA PRO A 242 -34.00 -20.49 -11.04
C PRO A 242 -34.00 -22.02 -11.11
N PRO A 243 -34.70 -22.61 -12.09
CA PRO A 243 -34.76 -24.06 -12.24
C PRO A 243 -33.34 -24.62 -12.35
N LEU A 244 -33.08 -25.69 -11.61
CA LEU A 244 -31.78 -26.37 -11.67
C LEU A 244 -31.51 -26.83 -13.11
N PRO A 245 -30.25 -26.83 -13.57
CA PRO A 245 -29.86 -27.45 -14.83
C PRO A 245 -30.38 -28.90 -14.94
N PHE A 246 -30.79 -29.33 -16.13
CA PHE A 246 -31.43 -30.64 -16.37
C PHE A 246 -30.72 -31.84 -15.72
N HIS A 247 -29.39 -31.88 -15.81
CA HIS A 247 -28.59 -32.95 -15.21
C HIS A 247 -28.69 -32.96 -13.67
N LEU A 248 -28.84 -31.80 -13.02
CA LEU A 248 -29.02 -31.67 -11.58
C LEU A 248 -30.47 -31.89 -11.13
N GLN A 249 -31.46 -31.64 -11.98
CA GLN A 249 -32.86 -32.00 -11.68
C GLN A 249 -33.01 -33.51 -11.53
N ARG A 250 -32.41 -34.28 -12.43
CA ARG A 250 -32.43 -35.74 -12.38
C ARG A 250 -31.76 -36.30 -11.12
N VAL A 251 -30.62 -35.73 -10.72
CA VAL A 251 -29.95 -36.09 -9.46
C VAL A 251 -30.82 -35.75 -8.25
N LYS A 252 -31.50 -34.60 -8.27
CA LYS A 252 -32.40 -34.20 -7.19
C LYS A 252 -33.61 -35.14 -7.08
N GLU A 253 -34.19 -35.54 -8.21
CA GLU A 253 -35.29 -36.52 -8.26
C GLU A 253 -34.86 -37.90 -7.74
N GLU A 254 -33.66 -38.36 -8.10
CA GLU A 254 -33.09 -39.60 -7.57
C GLU A 254 -32.87 -39.51 -6.05
N GLN A 255 -32.34 -38.39 -5.55
CA GLN A 255 -32.19 -38.19 -4.11
C GLN A 255 -33.53 -38.15 -3.36
N VAL A 256 -34.57 -37.54 -3.95
CA VAL A 256 -35.91 -37.53 -3.37
C VAL A 256 -36.48 -38.94 -3.33
N LYS A 257 -36.38 -39.72 -4.42
CA LYS A 257 -36.81 -41.12 -4.46
C LYS A 257 -36.07 -41.98 -3.43
N VAL A 258 -34.77 -41.77 -3.24
CA VAL A 258 -33.97 -42.47 -2.21
C VAL A 258 -34.45 -42.12 -0.81
N LYS A 259 -34.67 -40.83 -0.51
CA LYS A 259 -35.17 -40.39 0.81
C LYS A 259 -36.58 -40.89 1.09
N GLU A 260 -37.46 -40.88 0.09
CA GLU A 260 -38.82 -41.41 0.17
C GLU A 260 -38.79 -42.91 0.49
N LYS A 261 -37.95 -43.67 -0.23
CA LYS A 261 -37.74 -45.10 0.00
C LYS A 261 -37.22 -45.37 1.42
N GLN A 262 -36.22 -44.62 1.87
CA GLN A 262 -35.71 -44.73 3.24
C GLN A 262 -36.78 -44.41 4.30
N ARG A 263 -37.65 -43.44 4.04
CA ARG A 263 -38.76 -43.09 4.94
C ARG A 263 -39.81 -44.20 4.99
N ILE A 264 -40.19 -44.77 3.85
CA ILE A 264 -41.12 -45.91 3.77
C ILE A 264 -40.52 -47.13 4.46
N ASP A 265 -39.25 -47.45 4.22
CA ASP A 265 -38.57 -48.58 4.86
C ASP A 265 -38.49 -48.39 6.38
N LYS A 266 -38.25 -47.17 6.85
CA LYS A 266 -38.27 -46.85 8.29
C LYS A 266 -39.67 -47.05 8.89
N LEU A 267 -40.73 -46.61 8.21
CA LEU A 267 -42.11 -46.83 8.66
C LEU A 267 -42.49 -48.32 8.68
N ARG A 268 -42.04 -49.09 7.68
CA ARG A 268 -42.25 -50.55 7.62
C ARG A 268 -41.54 -51.28 8.78
N ARG A 269 -40.32 -50.86 9.14
CA ARG A 269 -39.60 -51.41 10.30
C ARG A 269 -40.33 -51.13 11.61
N ILE A 270 -40.77 -49.88 11.82
CA ILE A 270 -41.55 -49.49 13.01
C ILE A 270 -42.85 -50.30 13.09
N ALA A 271 -43.54 -50.52 11.97
CA ALA A 271 -44.76 -51.33 11.94
C ALA A 271 -44.52 -52.82 12.23
N ALA A 272 -43.41 -53.39 11.75
CA ALA A 272 -43.03 -54.79 12.02
C ALA A 272 -42.63 -55.02 13.49
N GLU A 273 -41.93 -54.05 14.10
CA GLU A 273 -41.60 -54.04 15.52
C GLU A 273 -42.87 -53.93 16.39
N ALA A 274 -43.85 -53.11 15.98
CA ALA A 274 -45.14 -53.01 16.67
C ALA A 274 -45.99 -54.29 16.55
N GLY A 275 -45.98 -54.96 15.39
CA GLY A 275 -46.73 -56.20 15.16
C GLY A 275 -46.14 -57.43 15.88
N THR A 276 -44.82 -57.50 16.05
CA THR A 276 -44.16 -58.58 16.80
C THR A 276 -44.34 -58.45 18.31
N CYS A 277 -44.53 -57.24 18.84
CA CYS A 277 -44.92 -57.02 20.25
C CYS A 277 -46.35 -57.46 20.58
N LEU A 278 -47.28 -57.46 19.60
CA LEU A 278 -48.67 -57.90 19.79
C LEU A 278 -48.85 -59.43 19.69
N ALA A 279 -47.94 -60.15 19.03
CA ALA A 279 -47.97 -61.62 18.93
C ALA A 279 -47.23 -62.35 20.07
N ARG A 280 -46.60 -61.62 21.01
CA ARG A 280 -45.84 -62.14 22.17
C ARG A 280 -46.52 -61.88 23.52
N ARG A 281 -47.78 -61.44 23.53
CA ARG A 281 -48.64 -61.33 24.72
C ARG A 281 -49.77 -62.33 24.61
#